data_AF-A0A550J8W4-F1
#
_entry.id   AF-A0A550J8W4-F1
#
_cell.length_a   1.000
_cell.length_b   1.000
_cell.length_c   1.000
_cell.angle_alpha   90.00
_cell.angle_beta   90.00
_cell.angle_gamma   90.00
#
_symmetry.space_group_name_H-M   'P 1'
#
loop_
_entity.id
_entity.type
_entity.pdbx_description
1 polymer ?
#
loop_
_entity_poly.entity_id
_entity_poly.type
_entity_poly.pdbx_seq_one_letter_code
_entity_poly.pdbx_strand_id
1 'polypeptide(L)'
;MQEENEPKTEKKSNIEEMWNTALKTTQDTVKSLVRPATCYVQAAQKKIELTILSRKIAMAQSDLGKRIDQARDNQVANVFEDAEVKAALETLDPLKKTAAKLKEEIDNLQNQVCPAPPEDNEPKA
;
A
#
# COMPACT_ATOMS: atom_id res chain seq x y z
N MET A 1 71.98 11.14 -29.11
CA MET A 1 71.40 11.29 -27.76
C MET A 1 70.43 12.45 -27.81
N GLN A 2 69.13 12.20 -27.73
CA GLN A 2 68.18 12.98 -26.94
C GLN A 2 66.82 12.29 -27.02
N GLU A 3 66.29 12.06 -25.83
CA GLU A 3 65.20 11.17 -25.48
C GLU A 3 63.83 11.73 -25.92
N GLU A 4 63.00 10.86 -26.50
CA GLU A 4 61.55 11.00 -26.51
C GLU A 4 61.05 11.09 -25.06
N ASN A 5 60.40 12.21 -24.71
CA ASN A 5 59.51 12.29 -23.56
C ASN A 5 58.08 12.04 -24.04
N GLU A 6 57.61 10.79 -23.91
CA GLU A 6 56.18 10.49 -23.90
C GLU A 6 55.57 10.82 -22.53
N PRO A 7 54.37 11.43 -22.47
CA PRO A 7 53.67 11.67 -21.23
C PRO A 7 53.01 10.37 -20.72
N LYS A 8 53.37 9.96 -19.50
CA LYS A 8 52.67 8.89 -18.75
C LYS A 8 51.27 9.37 -18.33
N THR A 9 50.27 9.19 -19.17
CA THR A 9 48.85 9.33 -18.80
C THR A 9 48.33 8.06 -18.12
N GLU A 10 48.11 8.18 -16.81
CA GLU A 10 46.90 7.76 -16.08
C GLU A 10 46.22 6.44 -16.51
N LYS A 11 46.62 5.31 -15.88
CA LYS A 11 45.89 4.02 -15.91
C LYS A 11 45.26 3.68 -14.55
N LYS A 12 44.69 4.67 -13.85
CA LYS A 12 44.00 4.45 -12.56
C LYS A 12 42.47 4.50 -12.64
N SER A 13 41.86 5.04 -13.71
CA SER A 13 40.39 5.26 -13.73
C SER A 13 39.57 4.01 -14.06
N ASN A 14 40.02 3.12 -14.97
CA ASN A 14 39.22 1.95 -15.38
C ASN A 14 38.91 0.94 -14.26
N ILE A 15 39.82 0.73 -13.31
CA ILE A 15 39.60 -0.25 -12.22
C ILE A 15 38.65 0.33 -11.15
N GLU A 16 38.77 1.61 -10.83
CA GLU A 16 37.85 2.31 -9.93
C GLU A 16 36.44 2.42 -10.53
N GLU A 17 36.33 2.66 -11.84
CA GLU A 17 35.06 2.68 -12.55
C GLU A 17 34.38 1.30 -12.59
N MET A 18 35.15 0.23 -12.79
CA MET A 18 34.64 -1.15 -12.71
C MET A 18 34.14 -1.50 -11.30
N TRP A 19 34.88 -1.11 -10.24
CA TRP A 19 34.46 -1.33 -8.85
C TRP A 19 33.21 -0.53 -8.48
N ASN A 20 33.15 0.74 -8.88
CA ASN A 20 31.97 1.58 -8.68
C ASN A 20 30.75 1.03 -9.42
N THR A 21 30.95 0.47 -10.61
CA THR A 21 29.88 -0.17 -11.39
C THR A 21 29.40 -1.45 -10.71
N ALA A 22 30.29 -2.34 -10.29
CA ALA A 22 29.92 -3.57 -9.58
C ALA A 22 29.20 -3.29 -8.25
N LEU A 23 29.64 -2.27 -7.51
CA LEU A 23 28.99 -1.83 -6.27
C LEU A 23 27.59 -1.25 -6.54
N LYS A 24 27.45 -0.40 -7.56
CA LYS A 24 26.14 0.11 -7.99
C LYS A 24 25.22 -1.01 -8.43
N THR A 25 25.67 -1.92 -9.28
CA THR A 25 24.88 -3.07 -9.74
C THR A 25 24.43 -3.93 -8.57
N THR A 26 25.31 -4.18 -7.59
CA THR A 26 24.95 -4.96 -6.40
C THR A 26 23.95 -4.21 -5.52
N GLN A 27 24.17 -2.91 -5.27
CA GLN A 27 23.22 -2.07 -4.55
C GLN A 27 21.87 -1.97 -5.25
N ASP A 28 21.86 -1.84 -6.57
CA ASP A 28 20.65 -1.72 -7.38
C ASP A 28 19.92 -3.05 -7.45
N THR A 29 20.63 -4.19 -7.50
CA THR A 29 20.04 -5.54 -7.41
C THR A 29 19.43 -5.78 -6.03
N VAL A 30 20.12 -5.40 -4.95
CA VAL A 30 19.58 -5.50 -3.59
C VAL A 30 18.38 -4.57 -3.42
N LYS A 31 18.45 -3.31 -3.88
CA LYS A 31 17.30 -2.39 -3.88
C LYS A 31 16.15 -2.93 -4.74
N SER A 32 16.44 -3.57 -5.87
CA SER A 32 15.45 -4.18 -6.76
C SER A 32 14.76 -5.40 -6.15
N LEU A 33 15.42 -6.14 -5.26
CA LEU A 33 14.85 -7.31 -4.59
C LEU A 33 14.13 -6.96 -3.28
N VAL A 34 14.59 -5.93 -2.56
CA VAL A 34 13.98 -5.49 -1.29
C VAL A 34 12.72 -4.64 -1.54
N ARG A 35 12.70 -3.78 -2.57
CA ARG A 35 11.55 -2.93 -2.89
C ARG A 35 10.23 -3.71 -3.13
N PRO A 36 10.21 -4.82 -3.89
CA PRO A 36 8.99 -5.61 -4.10
C PRO A 36 8.49 -6.23 -2.79
N ALA A 37 9.36 -6.84 -1.99
CA ALA A 37 8.96 -7.49 -0.74
C ALA A 37 8.33 -6.50 0.25
N THR A 38 8.89 -5.29 0.38
CA THR A 38 8.29 -4.23 1.21
C THR A 38 6.95 -3.75 0.65
N CYS A 39 6.82 -3.64 -0.69
CA CYS A 39 5.56 -3.26 -1.34
C CYS A 39 4.44 -4.29 -1.06
N TYR A 40 4.74 -5.59 -1.18
CA TYR A 40 3.78 -6.66 -0.91
C TYR A 40 3.30 -6.67 0.54
N VAL A 41 4.21 -6.51 1.50
CA VAL A 41 3.86 -6.42 2.92
C VAL A 41 2.98 -5.20 3.19
N GLN A 42 3.30 -4.04 2.60
CA GLN A 42 2.48 -2.83 2.75
C GLN A 42 1.09 -2.97 2.11
N ALA A 43 1.00 -3.58 0.92
CA ALA A 43 -0.27 -3.84 0.26
C ALA A 43 -1.12 -4.83 1.06
N ALA A 44 -0.52 -5.89 1.60
CA ALA A 44 -1.20 -6.84 2.46
C ALA A 44 -1.71 -6.18 3.76
N GLN A 45 -0.89 -5.35 4.39
CA GLN A 45 -1.26 -4.59 5.59
C GLN A 45 -2.46 -3.67 5.32
N LYS A 46 -2.46 -2.92 4.21
CA LYS A 46 -3.60 -2.07 3.84
C LYS A 46 -4.86 -2.89 3.53
N LYS A 47 -4.74 -4.08 2.93
CA LYS A 47 -5.88 -4.99 2.73
C LYS A 47 -6.47 -5.49 4.05
N ILE A 48 -5.62 -5.77 5.04
CA ILE A 48 -6.06 -6.12 6.40
C ILE A 48 -6.82 -4.95 7.02
N GLU A 49 -6.28 -3.73 6.94
CA GLU A 49 -6.95 -2.52 7.41
C GLU A 49 -8.31 -2.32 6.74
N LEU A 50 -8.40 -2.54 5.42
CA LEU A 50 -9.66 -2.45 4.67
C LEU A 50 -10.67 -3.49 5.16
N THR A 51 -10.22 -4.71 5.44
CA THR A 51 -11.07 -5.79 5.94
C THR A 51 -11.62 -5.46 7.33
N ILE A 52 -10.77 -4.95 8.23
CA ILE A 52 -11.17 -4.51 9.56
C ILE A 52 -12.19 -3.37 9.46
N LEU A 53 -11.92 -2.38 8.61
CA LEU A 53 -12.80 -1.24 8.43
C LEU A 53 -14.15 -1.65 7.82
N SER A 54 -14.15 -2.59 6.87
CA SER A 54 -15.37 -3.14 6.27
C SER A 54 -16.24 -3.86 7.31
N ARG A 55 -15.61 -4.64 8.21
CA ARG A 55 -16.32 -5.25 9.35
C ARG A 55 -16.90 -4.19 10.28
N LYS A 56 -16.15 -3.14 10.58
CA LYS A 56 -16.61 -2.02 11.41
C LYS A 56 -17.82 -1.30 10.79
N ILE A 57 -17.81 -1.10 9.47
CA ILE A 57 -18.96 -0.55 8.74
C ILE A 57 -20.17 -1.46 8.86
N ALA A 58 -20.01 -2.77 8.63
CA ALA A 58 -21.11 -3.74 8.74
C ALA A 58 -21.72 -3.75 10.17
N MET A 59 -20.88 -3.70 11.19
CA MET A 59 -21.32 -3.59 12.59
C MET A 59 -22.08 -2.28 12.85
N ALA A 60 -21.57 -1.15 12.37
CA ALA A 60 -22.24 0.15 12.51
C ALA A 60 -23.59 0.20 11.76
N GLN A 61 -23.68 -0.44 10.59
CA GLN A 61 -24.94 -0.58 9.85
C GLN A 61 -25.95 -1.46 10.60
N SER A 62 -25.49 -2.55 11.21
CA SER A 62 -26.34 -3.39 12.05
C SER A 62 -26.83 -2.65 13.29
N ASP A 63 -25.95 -1.87 13.95
CA ASP A 63 -26.30 -1.04 15.09
C ASP A 63 -27.32 0.05 14.72
N LEU A 64 -27.13 0.73 13.59
CA LEU A 64 -28.10 1.68 13.05
C LEU A 64 -29.47 1.03 12.83
N GLY A 65 -29.50 -0.17 12.23
CA GLY A 65 -30.76 -0.90 12.04
C GLY A 65 -31.49 -1.16 13.36
N LYS A 66 -30.76 -1.60 14.40
CA LYS A 66 -31.32 -1.81 15.74
C LYS A 66 -31.89 -0.52 16.34
N ARG A 67 -31.18 0.60 16.21
CA ARG A 67 -31.66 1.91 16.71
C ARG A 67 -32.89 2.39 15.97
N ILE A 68 -32.96 2.17 14.66
CA ILE A 68 -34.14 2.48 13.85
C ILE A 68 -35.34 1.63 14.31
N ASP A 69 -35.13 0.32 14.51
CA ASP A 69 -36.19 -0.56 15.02
C ASP A 69 -36.66 -0.12 16.41
N GLN A 70 -35.74 0.22 17.32
CA GLN A 70 -36.06 0.73 18.66
C GLN A 70 -36.85 2.04 18.60
N ALA A 71 -36.42 3.01 17.80
CA ALA A 71 -37.12 4.28 17.63
C ALA A 71 -38.54 4.07 17.04
N ARG A 72 -38.69 3.12 16.10
CA ARG A 72 -40.00 2.73 15.58
C ARG A 72 -40.87 2.09 16.67
N ASP A 73 -40.33 1.15 17.45
CA ASP A 73 -41.06 0.45 18.50
C ASP A 73 -41.49 1.42 19.63
N ASN A 74 -40.71 2.47 19.87
CA ASN A 74 -41.04 3.59 20.75
C ASN A 74 -42.02 4.61 20.14
N GLN A 75 -42.53 4.35 18.92
CA GLN A 75 -43.48 5.22 18.20
C GLN A 75 -42.96 6.64 17.98
N VAL A 76 -41.65 6.82 17.81
CA VAL A 76 -41.07 8.13 17.47
C VAL A 76 -41.67 8.61 16.14
N ALA A 77 -42.26 9.82 16.15
CA ALA A 77 -42.98 10.38 15.01
C ALA A 77 -42.10 10.52 13.75
N ASN A 78 -40.81 10.81 13.94
CA ASN A 78 -39.81 10.76 12.88
C ASN A 78 -38.53 10.09 13.39
N VAL A 79 -38.30 8.85 12.98
CA VAL A 79 -37.14 8.04 13.40
C VAL A 79 -35.80 8.69 13.03
N PHE A 80 -35.76 9.51 11.97
CA PHE A 80 -34.53 10.22 11.60
C PHE A 80 -34.24 11.44 12.46
N GLU A 81 -35.20 11.91 13.25
CA GLU A 81 -34.99 12.97 14.25
C GLU A 81 -34.51 12.42 15.60
N ASP A 82 -34.58 11.10 15.78
CA ASP A 82 -34.05 10.43 16.96
C ASP A 82 -32.53 10.68 17.08
N ALA A 83 -32.11 11.10 18.28
CA ALA A 83 -30.74 11.51 18.53
C ALA A 83 -29.74 10.37 18.33
N GLU A 84 -30.13 9.14 18.67
CA GLU A 84 -29.28 7.97 18.54
C GLU A 84 -29.14 7.52 17.09
N VAL A 85 -30.23 7.57 16.32
CA VAL A 85 -30.22 7.29 14.88
C VAL A 85 -29.37 8.32 14.13
N LYS A 86 -29.50 9.61 14.46
CA LYS A 86 -28.66 10.67 13.90
C LYS A 86 -27.18 10.45 14.19
N ALA A 87 -26.83 10.21 15.46
CA ALA A 87 -25.44 9.96 15.85
C ALA A 87 -24.87 8.74 15.11
N ALA A 88 -25.62 7.65 14.98
CA ALA A 88 -25.19 6.47 14.25
C ALA A 88 -24.94 6.76 12.76
N LEU A 89 -25.81 7.54 12.10
CA LEU A 89 -25.63 7.97 10.71
C LEU A 89 -24.37 8.84 10.53
N GLU A 90 -24.14 9.80 11.43
CA GLU A 90 -22.96 10.67 11.39
C GLU A 90 -21.64 9.88 11.51
N THR A 91 -21.64 8.74 12.22
CA THR A 91 -20.44 7.88 12.29
C THR A 91 -20.19 7.04 11.03
N LEU A 92 -21.24 6.74 10.26
CA LEU A 92 -21.15 5.84 9.10
C LEU A 92 -20.46 6.50 7.90
N ASP A 93 -20.74 7.78 7.65
CA ASP A 93 -20.20 8.49 6.49
C ASP A 93 -18.67 8.63 6.50
N PRO A 94 -18.02 9.01 7.63
CA PRO A 94 -16.56 9.01 7.74
C PRO A 94 -15.93 7.64 7.51
N LEU A 95 -16.56 6.57 8.02
CA LEU A 95 -16.06 5.20 7.85
C LEU A 95 -16.08 4.79 6.38
N LYS A 96 -17.19 5.07 5.67
CA LYS A 96 -17.32 4.78 4.23
C LYS A 96 -16.30 5.57 3.41
N LYS A 97 -16.13 6.86 3.68
CA LYS A 97 -15.11 7.70 3.03
C LYS A 97 -13.69 7.15 3.23
N THR A 98 -13.38 6.74 4.46
CA THR A 98 -12.07 6.16 4.80
C THR A 98 -11.84 4.84 4.04
N ALA A 99 -12.87 3.99 3.93
CA ALA A 99 -12.77 2.74 3.20
C ALA A 99 -12.57 2.94 1.70
N ALA A 100 -13.27 3.91 1.10
CA ALA A 100 -13.10 4.28 -0.31
C ALA A 100 -11.67 4.76 -0.59
N LYS A 101 -11.14 5.65 0.25
CA LYS A 101 -9.77 6.14 0.14
C LYS A 101 -8.74 5.02 0.27
N LEU A 102 -8.91 4.13 1.26
CA LEU A 102 -8.00 3.01 1.46
C LEU A 102 -8.01 2.03 0.27
N LYS A 103 -9.17 1.83 -0.36
CA LYS A 103 -9.29 1.03 -1.58
C LYS A 103 -8.51 1.66 -2.74
N GLU A 104 -8.63 2.96 -2.95
CA GLU A 104 -7.86 3.70 -3.96
C GLU A 104 -6.35 3.61 -3.70
N GLU A 105 -5.91 3.72 -2.44
CA GLU A 105 -4.50 3.55 -2.07
C GLU A 105 -3.98 2.14 -2.37
N ILE A 106 -4.79 1.09 -2.14
CA ILE A 106 -4.43 -0.29 -2.46
C ILE A 106 -4.31 -0.47 -3.98
N ASP A 107 -5.28 0.00 -4.76
CA ASP A 107 -5.25 -0.10 -6.22
C ASP A 107 -4.03 0.63 -6.79
N ASN A 108 -3.68 1.81 -6.25
CA ASN A 108 -2.48 2.54 -6.65
C ASN A 108 -1.19 1.78 -6.31
N LEU A 109 -1.08 1.18 -5.12
CA LEU A 109 0.11 0.41 -4.75
C LEU A 109 0.28 -0.85 -5.60
N GLN A 110 -0.82 -1.53 -5.92
CA GLN A 110 -0.79 -2.73 -6.75
C GLN A 110 -0.46 -2.40 -8.22
N ASN A 111 -0.92 -1.26 -8.75
CA ASN A 111 -0.71 -0.89 -10.15
C ASN A 111 0.60 -0.12 -10.42
N GLN A 112 1.12 0.63 -9.44
CA GLN A 112 2.25 1.54 -9.65
C GLN A 112 3.57 1.08 -9.01
N VAL A 113 3.55 0.22 -7.98
CA VAL A 113 4.72 0.03 -7.10
C VAL A 113 5.17 -1.42 -6.96
N CYS A 114 4.25 -2.39 -7.02
CA CYS A 114 4.60 -3.80 -6.91
C CYS A 114 4.81 -4.39 -8.33
N PRO A 115 6.03 -4.82 -8.72
CA PRO A 115 6.20 -5.60 -9.95
C PRO A 115 5.35 -6.87 -9.84
N ALA A 116 4.75 -7.32 -10.94
CA ALA A 116 3.90 -8.52 -10.97
C ALA A 116 4.54 -9.66 -10.16
N PRO A 117 3.76 -10.42 -9.37
CA PRO A 117 4.32 -11.54 -8.63
C PRO A 117 5.05 -12.44 -9.63
N PRO A 118 6.28 -12.89 -9.33
CA PRO A 118 6.97 -13.81 -10.21
C PRO A 118 6.02 -14.98 -10.45
N GLU A 119 5.65 -15.22 -11.72
CA GLU A 119 4.90 -16.40 -12.08
C GLU A 119 5.67 -17.59 -11.48
N ASP A 120 4.98 -18.35 -10.62
CA ASP A 120 5.49 -19.60 -10.11
C ASP A 120 5.97 -20.38 -11.33
N ASN A 121 7.29 -20.47 -11.48
CA ASN A 121 7.88 -21.48 -12.32
C ASN A 121 7.68 -22.77 -11.53
N GLU A 122 6.44 -23.28 -11.54
CA GLU A 122 6.16 -24.65 -11.18
C GLU A 122 7.14 -25.48 -12.01
N PRO A 123 8.06 -26.23 -11.37
CA PRO A 123 8.86 -27.17 -12.13
C PRO A 123 7.88 -28.16 -12.73
N LYS A 124 7.74 -28.15 -14.06
CA LYS A 124 7.02 -29.21 -14.76
C LYS A 124 7.60 -30.55 -14.31
N ALA A 125 6.80 -31.29 -13.57
CA ALA A 125 7.06 -32.67 -13.17
C ALA A 125 7.14 -33.59 -14.40
#